data_AF-A0A8C0WAE4-F1
#
_entry.id   AF-A0A8C0WAE4-F1
#
_cell.length_a   1.000
_cell.length_b   1.000
_cell.length_c   1.000
_cell.angle_alpha   90.00
_cell.angle_beta   90.00
_cell.angle_gamma   90.00
#
_symmetry.space_group_name_H-M   'P 1'
#
loop_
_entity.id
_entity.type
_entity.pdbx_description
1 polymer ?
#
loop_
_entity_poly.entity_id
_entity_poly.type
_entity_poly.pdbx_seq_one_letter_code
_entity_poly.pdbx_strand_id
1 'polypeptide(L)' 'MMLGLESLPDPMDTWEIIETIGKGTYGKVYKVANKIDGSLAAVKILDPAGNPQMIRDCQLF' A
#
# COMPACT_ATOMS: atom_id res chain seq x y z
N MET A 1 -14.11 19.65 -9.17
CA MET A 1 -12.69 19.31 -8.94
C MET A 1 -12.60 17.80 -8.83
N MET A 2 -12.17 17.15 -9.91
CA MET A 2 -11.95 15.70 -9.93
C MET A 2 -10.53 15.50 -9.42
N LEU A 3 -10.37 14.86 -8.26
CA LEU A 3 -9.05 14.44 -7.78
C LEU A 3 -8.62 13.31 -8.71
N GLY A 4 -7.92 13.65 -9.79
CA GLY A 4 -7.38 12.68 -10.73
C GLY A 4 -6.40 11.77 -9.98
N LEU A 5 -6.73 10.49 -9.87
CA LEU A 5 -5.82 9.46 -9.35
C LEU A 5 -4.47 9.45 -10.09
N GLU A 6 -4.45 10.00 -11.31
CA GLU A 6 -3.29 10.16 -12.19
C GLU A 6 -2.16 11.05 -11.64
N SER A 7 -2.39 11.83 -10.58
CA SER A 7 -1.37 12.68 -9.96
C SER A 7 -0.81 12.13 -8.64
N LEU A 8 -1.25 10.96 -8.19
CA LEU A 8 -0.69 10.38 -6.97
C LEU A 8 0.71 9.81 -7.29
N PRO A 9 1.75 10.19 -6.53
CA PRO A 9 3.08 9.62 -6.70
C PRO A 9 3.00 8.10 -6.52
N ASP A 10 3.77 7.37 -7.33
CA ASP A 10 3.77 5.91 -7.24
C ASP A 10 4.17 5.52 -5.81
N PRO A 11 3.30 4.82 -5.07
CA PRO A 11 3.54 4.56 -3.66
C PRO A 11 4.74 3.63 -3.44
N MET A 12 5.20 2.92 -4.47
CA MET A 12 6.45 2.14 -4.42
C MET A 12 7.70 3.02 -4.34
N ASP A 13 7.61 4.29 -4.72
CA ASP A 13 8.74 5.22 -4.61
C ASP A 13 8.92 5.66 -3.14
N THR A 14 7.80 5.92 -2.44
CA THR A 14 7.78 6.39 -1.05
C THR A 14 7.85 5.28 -0.01
N TRP A 15 7.29 4.09 -0.31
CA TRP A 15 7.13 3.02 0.67
C TRP A 15 7.93 1.77 0.29
N GLU A 16 8.51 1.11 1.28
CA GLU A 16 9.20 -0.16 1.15
C GLU A 16 8.45 -1.25 1.93
N ILE A 17 8.23 -2.41 1.32
CA ILE A 17 7.62 -3.57 1.97
C ILE A 17 8.66 -4.26 2.86
N ILE A 18 8.37 -4.35 4.16
CA ILE A 18 9.24 -5.00 5.15
C ILE A 18 8.87 -6.47 5.30
N GLU A 19 7.59 -6.75 5.60
CA GLU A 19 7.12 -8.09 5.92
C GLU A 19 5.62 -8.25 5.62
N THR A 20 5.17 -9.48 5.44
CA THR A 20 3.75 -9.82 5.35
C THR A 20 3.19 -10.03 6.75
N ILE A 21 2.27 -9.16 7.17
CA ILE A 21 1.63 -9.23 8.49
C ILE A 21 0.25 -9.89 8.46
N GLY A 22 -0.31 -10.14 7.27
CA GLY A 22 -1.59 -10.84 7.15
C GLY A 22 -1.82 -11.42 5.75
N LYS A 23 -2.49 -12.57 5.69
CA LYS A 23 -2.96 -13.20 4.45
C LYS A 23 -4.46 -13.41 4.56
N GLY A 24 -5.22 -12.83 3.63
CA GLY A 24 -6.66 -13.01 3.53
C GLY A 24 -7.06 -13.55 2.17
N THR A 25 -8.32 -13.93 2.04
CA THR A 25 -8.91 -14.45 0.79
C THR A 25 -8.80 -13.47 -0.38
N TYR A 26 -8.78 -12.16 -0.10
CA TYR A 26 -8.78 -11.09 -1.08
C TYR A 26 -7.44 -10.35 -1.21
N GLY A 27 -6.35 -10.90 -0.65
CA GLY A 27 -5.02 -10.30 -0.76
C GLY A 27 -4.20 -10.38 0.52
N LYS A 28 -3.04 -9.73 0.48
CA LYS A 28 -2.03 -9.76 1.54
C LYS A 28 -1.88 -8.38 2.16
N VAL A 29 -1.71 -8.36 3.47
CA VAL A 29 -1.42 -7.15 4.24
C VAL A 29 0.07 -7.15 4.55
N TYR A 30 0.73 -6.07 4.22
CA TYR A 30 2.16 -5.86 4.41
C TYR A 30 2.38 -4.72 5.38
N LYS A 31 3.40 -4.88 6.22
CA LYS A 31 3.99 -3.76 6.93
C LYS A 31 4.98 -3.08 5.99
N VAL A 32 4.85 -1.77 5.87
CA VAL A 32 5.74 -0.94 5.07
C VAL A 32 6.45 0.10 5.94
N ALA A 33 7.63 0.52 5.50
CA ALA A 33 8.33 1.70 6.00
C ALA A 33 8.33 2.80 4.94
N ASN A 34 8.14 4.03 5.37
CA ASN A 34 8.38 5.20 4.53
C ASN A 34 9.90 5.37 4.35
N LYS A 35 10.36 5.48 3.11
CA LYS A 35 11.79 5.60 2.80
C LYS A 35 12.38 6.97 3.18
N ILE A 36 11.53 7.97 3.39
CA ILE A 36 11.93 9.35 3.70
C ILE A 36 12.13 9.51 5.22
N ASP A 37 11.13 9.16 6.02
CA ASP A 37 11.14 9.41 7.46
C ASP A 37 11.15 8.14 8.32
N GLY A 38 11.02 6.96 7.72
CA GLY A 38 11.03 5.67 8.43
C GLY A 38 9.71 5.31 9.11
N SER A 39 8.65 6.12 8.94
CA SER A 39 7.33 5.84 9.51
C SER A 39 6.78 4.50 9.03
N LEU A 40 6.09 3.79 9.92
CA LEU A 40 5.53 2.47 9.63
C LEU A 40 4.04 2.57 9.32
N ALA A 41 3.60 1.82 8.31
CA ALA A 41 2.18 1.70 7.96
C ALA A 41 1.81 0.26 7.56
N ALA A 42 0.51 -0.03 7.50
CA ALA A 42 0.01 -1.26 6.88
C ALA A 42 -0.58 -0.94 5.51
N VAL A 43 -0.15 -1.68 4.50
CA VAL A 43 -0.75 -1.65 3.16
C VAL A 43 -1.41 -2.98 2.86
N LYS A 44 -2.62 -2.93 2.32
CA LYS A 44 -3.31 -4.11 1.81
C LYS A 44 -3.17 -4.13 0.29
N ILE A 45 -2.43 -5.11 -0.21
CA ILE A 45 -2.31 -5.35 -1.65
C ILE A 45 -3.33 -6.43 -2.00
N LEU A 46 -4.28 -6.07 -2.86
CA LEU A 46 -5.28 -6.99 -3.38
C LEU A 46 -4.62 -7.79 -4.50
N ASP A 47 -4.56 -9.12 -4.35
CA ASP A 47 -4.18 -10.02 -5.45
C ASP A 47 -5.30 -9.93 -6.49
N PRO A 48 -5.05 -9.33 -7.66
CA PRO A 48 -6.12 -9.13 -8.60
C PRO A 48 -6.23 -10.36 -9.48
N ALA A 49 -7.43 -10.88 -9.66
CA ALA A 49 -7.74 -11.67 -10.84
C ALA A 49 -7.77 -10.80 -12.13
N GLY A 50 -7.03 -9.68 -12.22
CA GLY A 50 -6.94 -8.90 -13.47
C GLY A 50 -6.53 -7.42 -13.45
N ASN A 51 -6.42 -6.70 -12.33
CA ASN A 51 -5.80 -5.35 -12.31
C ASN A 51 -5.25 -4.92 -10.91
N PRO A 52 -3.92 -4.82 -10.70
CA PRO A 52 -3.32 -4.48 -9.40
C PRO A 52 -3.17 -2.97 -9.24
N GLN A 53 -4.18 -2.27 -8.74
CA GLN A 53 -4.00 -0.92 -8.21
C GLN A 53 -5.02 -0.65 -7.12
N MET A 54 -4.59 -0.74 -5.86
CA MET A 54 -5.20 0.01 -4.75
C MET A 54 -4.34 -0.19 -3.50
N ILE A 55 -3.44 0.75 -3.25
CA ILE A 55 -2.86 0.96 -1.93
C ILE A 55 -3.82 1.90 -1.22
N ARG A 56 -4.67 1.35 -0.35
CA ARG A 56 -5.43 2.14 0.60
C ARG A 56 -4.61 2.17 1.89
N ASP A 57 -4.03 3.32 2.19
CA ASP A 57 -3.38 3.59 3.47
C ASP A 57 -4.40 3.38 4.60
N CYS A 58 -4.29 2.24 5.28
CA CYS A 58 -4.82 2.11 6.62
C CYS A 58 -3.65 2.38 7.55
N GLN A 59 -3.52 3.63 7.99
CA GLN A 59 -2.57 4.00 9.02
C GLN A 59 -2.84 3.12 10.24
N LEU A 60 -1.86 2.28 10.61
CA LEU A 60 -1.92 1.49 11.84
C LEU A 60 -1.91 2.49 13.00
N PHE A 61 -2.93 2.42 13.84
CA PHE A 61 -3.03 3.12 15.12
C PHE A 61 -1.82 2.79 16.02
#